data_AF-A0A5C6ADZ7-F1
#
_entry.id   AF-A0A5C6ADZ7-F1
#
_cell.length_a   1.000
_cell.length_b   1.000
_cell.length_c   1.000
_cell.angle_alpha   90.00
_cell.angle_beta   90.00
_cell.angle_gamma   90.00
#
_symmetry.space_group_name_H-M   'P 1'
#
loop_
_entity.id
_entity.type
_entity.pdbx_description
1 polymer ?
#
loop_
_entity_poly.entity_id
_entity_poly.type
_entity_poly.pdbx_seq_one_letter_code
_entity_poly.pdbx_strand_id
1 'polypeptide(L)'
;MAGYALGNRVDQNYMLSTLTPIKVTEPEGNGTSYQTRIREYLHQLPNGKASPFRRIPNLQFCRFVIFYDLPCQGFPTTTDHLNSPYLMMSSVIAGDYKICLQSMLEEIPDVLEQIYCNCVAFPGTNDIASFLDYVERCRFDATFSFGAYPQANLYEVRAAVRLQAQFREFALKTPRQDPVALQADFRQFMRTLKTH
;
A
#
# COMPACT_ATOMS: atom_id res chain seq x y z
N MET A 1 12.05 -19.66 0.49
CA MET A 1 10.87 -20.22 -0.20
C MET A 1 9.71 -19.26 0.03
N ALA A 2 8.98 -18.90 -1.03
CA ALA A 2 7.78 -18.09 -0.88
C ALA A 2 6.69 -18.92 -0.16
N GLY A 3 6.16 -18.40 0.95
CA GLY A 3 5.00 -18.99 1.61
C GLY A 3 3.74 -18.59 0.85
N TYR A 4 3.00 -19.57 0.35
CA TYR A 4 1.65 -19.36 -0.14
C TYR A 4 0.69 -19.52 1.03
N ALA A 5 -0.22 -18.57 1.21
CA ALA A 5 -1.33 -18.72 2.13
C ALA A 5 -2.65 -18.64 1.39
N LEU A 6 -3.57 -19.53 1.76
CA LEU A 6 -4.98 -19.44 1.41
C LEU A 6 -5.61 -18.37 2.31
N GLY A 7 -6.07 -17.28 1.71
CA GLY A 7 -6.73 -16.17 2.40
C GLY A 7 -5.84 -14.93 2.61
N ASN A 8 -6.35 -14.00 3.40
CA ASN A 8 -5.77 -12.65 3.54
C ASN A 8 -4.58 -12.58 4.52
N ARG A 9 -4.05 -13.71 5.01
CA ARG A 9 -2.92 -13.71 5.97
C ARG A 9 -1.75 -14.47 5.41
N VAL A 10 -0.61 -13.81 5.27
CA VAL A 10 0.68 -14.42 4.90
C VAL A 10 1.66 -14.15 6.02
N ASP A 11 1.94 -15.17 6.82
CA ASP A 11 2.78 -15.07 8.03
C ASP A 11 2.33 -13.94 8.97
N GLN A 12 3.17 -12.93 9.19
CA GLN A 12 2.85 -11.76 10.03
C GLN A 12 2.10 -10.64 9.28
N ASN A 13 1.83 -10.82 7.99
CA ASN A 13 1.21 -9.80 7.15
C ASN A 13 -0.26 -10.11 6.86
N TYR A 14 -1.07 -9.06 6.82
CA TYR A 14 -2.44 -9.10 6.35
C TYR A 14 -2.55 -8.40 4.97
N MET A 15 -3.16 -9.08 4.01
CA MET A 15 -3.48 -8.54 2.69
C MET A 15 -4.92 -8.08 2.66
N LEU A 16 -5.13 -6.78 2.82
CA LEU A 16 -6.46 -6.19 2.75
C LEU A 16 -6.72 -5.74 1.31
N SER A 17 -7.73 -6.34 0.69
CA SER A 17 -8.27 -5.92 -0.60
C SER A 17 -9.72 -5.48 -0.44
N THR A 18 -10.06 -4.32 -0.99
CA THR A 18 -11.44 -3.84 -1.04
C THR A 18 -11.83 -3.53 -2.47
N LEU A 19 -13.11 -3.70 -2.78
CA LEU A 19 -13.72 -3.31 -4.04
C LEU A 19 -14.93 -2.42 -3.72
N THR A 20 -14.78 -1.13 -4.02
CA THR A 20 -15.73 -0.11 -3.58
C THR A 20 -16.43 0.51 -4.79
N PRO A 21 -17.76 0.44 -4.93
CA PRO A 21 -18.46 1.04 -6.06
C PRO A 21 -18.35 2.56 -6.03
N ILE A 22 -18.02 3.15 -7.17
CA ILE A 22 -17.95 4.61 -7.37
C ILE A 22 -19.33 5.11 -7.77
N LYS A 23 -19.72 6.29 -7.28
CA LYS A 23 -20.99 6.92 -7.63
C LYS A 23 -21.08 7.14 -9.14
N VAL A 24 -22.22 6.80 -9.74
CA VAL A 24 -22.50 6.95 -11.19
C VAL A 24 -23.53 8.03 -11.50
N THR A 25 -24.15 8.62 -10.47
CA THR A 25 -25.12 9.72 -10.63
C THR A 25 -24.42 10.97 -11.17
N GLU A 26 -25.20 11.93 -11.66
CA GLU A 26 -24.64 13.22 -12.05
C GLU A 26 -23.86 13.84 -10.87
N PRO A 27 -22.60 14.26 -11.08
CA PRO A 27 -21.80 14.87 -10.03
C PRO A 27 -22.38 16.23 -9.66
N GLU A 28 -22.47 16.53 -8.36
CA GLU A 28 -22.75 17.89 -7.91
C GLU A 28 -21.60 18.83 -8.35
N GLY A 29 -21.92 19.96 -8.99
CA GLY A 29 -20.95 20.99 -9.38
C GLY A 29 -20.58 21.01 -10.86
N ASN A 30 -19.28 21.06 -11.17
CA ASN A 30 -18.71 21.33 -12.50
C ASN A 30 -18.93 20.23 -13.58
N GLY A 31 -19.73 19.20 -13.30
CA GLY A 31 -19.96 18.07 -14.21
C GLY A 31 -18.83 17.04 -14.29
N THR A 32 -17.73 17.18 -13.56
CA THR A 32 -16.64 16.18 -13.55
C THR A 32 -17.08 14.90 -12.85
N SER A 33 -17.05 13.76 -13.57
CA SER A 33 -17.43 12.45 -13.04
C SER A 33 -16.63 12.04 -11.80
N TYR A 34 -17.27 11.31 -10.88
CA TYR A 34 -16.67 10.88 -9.61
C TYR A 34 -15.37 10.08 -9.81
N GLN A 35 -15.31 9.18 -10.79
CA GLN A 35 -14.09 8.45 -11.14
C GLN A 35 -12.96 9.36 -11.64
N THR A 36 -13.30 10.47 -12.31
CA THR A 36 -12.30 11.44 -12.79
C THR A 36 -11.74 12.23 -11.63
N ARG A 37 -12.58 12.63 -10.67
CA ARG A 37 -12.13 13.28 -9.42
C ARG A 37 -11.15 12.40 -8.65
N ILE A 38 -11.48 11.11 -8.46
CA ILE A 38 -10.57 10.16 -7.82
C ILE A 38 -9.26 10.07 -8.59
N ARG A 39 -9.31 9.91 -9.91
CA ARG A 39 -8.11 9.77 -10.74
C ARG A 39 -7.21 11.00 -10.66
N GLU A 40 -7.78 12.19 -10.80
CA GLU A 40 -7.06 13.46 -10.70
C GLU A 40 -6.40 13.61 -9.33
N TYR A 41 -7.14 13.32 -8.26
CA TYR A 41 -6.61 13.37 -6.90
C TYR A 41 -5.45 12.39 -6.71
N LEU A 42 -5.62 11.12 -7.11
CA LEU A 42 -4.57 10.10 -7.02
C LEU A 42 -3.33 10.46 -7.85
N HIS A 43 -3.48 11.11 -9.00
CA HIS A 43 -2.35 11.59 -9.80
C HIS A 43 -1.59 12.74 -9.14
N GLN A 44 -2.28 13.56 -8.34
CA GLN A 44 -1.68 14.71 -7.64
C GLN A 44 -1.03 14.33 -6.31
N LEU A 45 -1.31 13.13 -5.79
CA LEU A 45 -0.73 12.68 -4.53
C LEU A 45 0.81 12.67 -4.61
N PRO A 46 1.49 13.23 -3.60
CA PRO A 46 2.94 13.19 -3.56
C PRO A 46 3.45 11.75 -3.40
N ASN A 47 4.58 11.46 -4.05
CA ASN A 47 5.18 10.13 -4.08
C ASN A 47 6.48 10.05 -3.26
N GLY A 48 6.96 8.83 -3.02
CA GLY A 48 8.23 8.58 -2.35
C GLY A 48 8.25 9.11 -0.90
N LYS A 49 9.22 9.99 -0.58
CA LYS A 49 9.37 10.52 0.78
C LYS A 49 8.22 11.42 1.23
N ALA A 50 7.55 12.07 0.28
CA ALA A 50 6.44 12.99 0.57
C ALA A 50 5.08 12.29 0.58
N SER A 51 5.03 10.99 0.32
CA SER A 51 3.76 10.24 0.29
C SER A 51 3.06 10.25 1.66
N PRO A 52 1.76 10.56 1.73
CA PRO A 52 1.02 10.58 2.99
C PRO A 52 0.99 9.19 3.64
N PHE A 53 0.95 8.12 2.83
CA PHE A 53 0.97 6.73 3.28
C PHE A 53 2.24 6.33 4.02
N ARG A 54 3.32 7.12 3.93
CA ARG A 54 4.56 6.89 4.69
C ARG A 54 4.36 7.09 6.19
N ARG A 55 3.38 7.90 6.60
CA ARG A 55 3.08 8.16 8.03
C ARG A 55 2.49 6.93 8.72
N ILE A 56 1.95 5.97 7.97
CA ILE A 56 1.24 4.82 8.51
C ILE A 56 2.26 3.73 8.91
N PRO A 57 2.48 3.46 10.21
CA PRO A 57 3.64 2.71 10.66
C PRO A 57 3.70 1.27 10.15
N ASN A 58 2.55 0.61 10.11
CA ASN A 58 2.37 -0.80 9.77
C ASN A 58 1.93 -1.04 8.30
N LEU A 59 1.77 0.02 7.50
CA LEU A 59 1.47 -0.11 6.08
C LEU A 59 2.77 -0.32 5.29
N GLN A 60 2.89 -1.48 4.65
CA GLN A 60 4.05 -1.79 3.82
C GLN A 60 3.82 -1.39 2.36
N PHE A 61 2.58 -1.58 1.90
CA PHE A 61 2.17 -1.32 0.54
C PHE A 61 0.70 -0.93 0.52
N CYS A 62 0.35 0.03 -0.33
CA CYS A 62 -1.03 0.37 -0.65
C CYS A 62 -1.10 0.81 -2.10
N ARG A 63 -2.10 0.31 -2.82
CA ARG A 63 -2.36 0.65 -4.21
C ARG A 63 -3.85 0.86 -4.41
N PHE A 64 -4.16 1.92 -5.14
CA PHE A 64 -5.50 2.19 -5.65
C PHE A 64 -5.54 1.96 -7.15
N VAL A 65 -6.60 1.30 -7.63
CA VAL A 65 -6.88 1.07 -9.04
C VAL A 65 -8.37 1.30 -9.29
N ILE A 66 -8.73 1.93 -10.41
CA ILE A 66 -10.12 2.05 -10.83
C ILE A 66 -10.38 0.99 -11.91
N PHE A 67 -11.35 0.11 -11.67
CA PHE A 67 -11.84 -0.86 -12.65
C PHE A 67 -13.09 -0.34 -13.33
N TYR A 68 -13.13 -0.45 -14.66
CA TYR A 68 -14.30 -0.16 -15.49
C TYR A 68 -14.94 -1.46 -15.97
N ASP A 69 -14.08 -2.41 -16.38
CA ASP A 69 -14.47 -3.63 -17.05
C ASP A 69 -13.74 -4.82 -16.42
N LEU A 70 -14.38 -5.98 -16.42
CA LEU A 70 -13.72 -7.24 -16.12
C LEU A 70 -13.38 -7.98 -17.43
N PRO A 71 -12.12 -8.42 -17.62
CA PRO A 71 -11.81 -9.30 -18.73
C PRO A 71 -12.52 -10.64 -18.51
N CYS A 72 -13.37 -11.04 -19.47
CA CYS A 72 -13.97 -12.38 -19.45
C CYS A 72 -12.87 -13.45 -19.49
N GLN A 73 -12.86 -14.36 -18.50
CA GLN A 73 -12.03 -15.56 -18.56
C GLN A 73 -12.80 -16.66 -19.31
N GLY A 74 -12.70 -16.67 -20.63
CA GLY A 74 -13.32 -17.69 -21.48
C GLY A 74 -13.43 -17.27 -22.93
N PHE A 75 -13.55 -18.26 -23.83
CA PHE A 75 -13.84 -18.02 -25.25
C PHE A 75 -15.33 -18.31 -25.50
N PRO A 76 -16.07 -17.44 -26.22
CA PRO A 76 -15.63 -16.17 -26.80
C PRO A 76 -15.47 -15.05 -25.76
N THR A 77 -14.47 -14.18 -25.95
CA THR A 77 -14.20 -13.05 -25.06
C THR A 77 -15.17 -11.90 -25.32
N THR A 78 -16.27 -11.84 -24.55
CA THR A 78 -17.11 -10.64 -24.44
C THR A 78 -16.71 -9.86 -23.19
N THR A 79 -16.27 -8.60 -23.33
CA THR A 79 -15.96 -7.73 -22.18
C THR A 79 -17.21 -7.55 -21.32
N ASP A 80 -17.12 -7.84 -20.02
CA ASP A 80 -18.21 -7.58 -19.08
C ASP A 80 -18.04 -6.16 -18.51
N HIS A 81 -18.86 -5.24 -19.01
CA HIS A 81 -18.89 -3.86 -18.55
C HIS A 81 -19.61 -3.79 -17.21
N LEU A 82 -18.94 -3.30 -16.17
CA LEU A 82 -19.53 -3.24 -14.84
C LEU A 82 -20.60 -2.12 -14.79
N ASN A 83 -21.69 -2.37 -14.05
CA ASN A 83 -22.76 -1.39 -13.83
C ASN A 83 -22.30 -0.11 -13.10
N SER A 84 -21.10 -0.13 -12.52
CA SER A 84 -20.43 0.98 -11.86
C SER A 84 -18.92 0.78 -11.99
N PRO A 85 -18.11 1.85 -12.14
CA PRO A 85 -16.69 1.73 -11.95
C PRO A 85 -16.37 1.46 -10.48
N TYR A 86 -15.37 0.64 -10.19
CA TYR A 86 -15.00 0.28 -8.82
C TYR A 86 -13.61 0.81 -8.47
N LEU A 87 -13.49 1.38 -7.29
CA LEU A 87 -12.21 1.66 -6.65
C LEU A 87 -11.74 0.40 -5.92
N MET A 88 -10.67 -0.21 -6.41
CA MET A 88 -9.95 -1.28 -5.71
C MET A 88 -8.82 -0.69 -4.89
N MET A 89 -8.80 -1.01 -3.60
CA MET A 89 -7.60 -0.85 -2.77
C MET A 89 -6.97 -2.23 -2.57
N SER A 90 -5.66 -2.33 -2.72
CA SER A 90 -4.90 -3.51 -2.31
C SER A 90 -3.73 -3.08 -1.44
N SER A 91 -3.58 -3.71 -0.29
CA SER A 91 -2.59 -3.33 0.71
C SER A 91 -1.94 -4.53 1.38
N VAL A 92 -0.68 -4.35 1.78
CA VAL A 92 0.06 -5.29 2.62
C VAL A 92 0.34 -4.60 3.94
N ILE A 93 -0.17 -5.18 5.02
CA ILE A 93 -0.16 -4.61 6.35
C ILE A 93 0.60 -5.55 7.29
N ALA A 94 1.51 -5.01 8.09
CA ALA A 94 2.13 -5.77 9.18
C ALA A 94 1.14 -5.87 10.36
N GLY A 95 0.74 -7.08 10.73
CA GLY A 95 -0.15 -7.34 11.87
C GLY A 95 -1.62 -7.09 11.59
N ASP A 96 -2.32 -6.46 12.54
CA ASP A 96 -3.77 -6.24 12.47
C ASP A 96 -4.12 -5.07 11.52
N TYR A 97 -4.91 -5.37 10.49
CA TYR A 97 -5.38 -4.37 9.54
C TYR A 97 -6.31 -3.33 10.16
N LYS A 98 -7.05 -3.65 11.23
CA LYS A 98 -7.90 -2.67 11.90
C LYS A 98 -7.09 -1.57 12.56
N ILE A 99 -5.95 -1.92 13.17
CA ILE A 99 -4.99 -0.96 13.73
C ILE A 99 -4.41 -0.08 12.61
N CYS A 100 -4.11 -0.66 11.44
CA CYS A 100 -3.66 0.10 10.28
C CYS A 100 -4.72 1.11 9.79
N LEU A 101 -5.97 0.67 9.65
CA LEU A 101 -7.08 1.52 9.21
C LEU A 101 -7.34 2.66 10.21
N GLN A 102 -7.23 2.38 11.50
CA GLN A 102 -7.27 3.42 12.53
C GLN A 102 -6.14 4.45 12.35
N SER A 103 -4.90 3.98 12.17
CA SER A 103 -3.75 4.87 11.91
C SER A 103 -3.97 5.70 10.63
N MET A 104 -4.61 5.16 9.60
CA MET A 104 -4.93 5.92 8.40
C MET A 104 -5.94 7.06 8.67
N LEU A 105 -6.98 6.80 9.47
CA LEU A 105 -7.93 7.85 9.85
C LEU A 105 -7.31 8.92 10.75
N GLU A 106 -6.34 8.57 11.58
CA GLU A 106 -5.65 9.52 12.45
C GLU A 106 -4.64 10.38 11.68
N GLU A 107 -3.87 9.78 10.75
CA GLU A 107 -2.73 10.44 10.10
C GLU A 107 -3.02 11.07 8.73
N ILE A 108 -4.04 10.54 8.04
CA ILE A 108 -4.39 10.92 6.66
C ILE A 108 -5.91 11.04 6.41
N PRO A 109 -6.74 11.56 7.34
CA PRO A 109 -8.19 11.61 7.17
C PRO A 109 -8.59 12.35 5.89
N ASP A 110 -8.01 13.52 5.63
CA ASP A 110 -8.31 14.30 4.42
C ASP A 110 -8.02 13.52 3.14
N VAL A 111 -6.97 12.68 3.14
CA VAL A 111 -6.63 11.87 1.97
C VAL A 111 -7.66 10.79 1.74
N LEU A 112 -8.11 10.12 2.81
CA LEU A 112 -9.17 9.13 2.71
C LEU A 112 -10.49 9.79 2.29
N GLU A 113 -10.82 10.95 2.84
CA GLU A 113 -12.02 11.71 2.50
C GLU A 113 -12.05 12.05 1.00
N GLN A 114 -10.96 12.61 0.45
CA GLN A 114 -10.88 12.97 -0.98
C GLN A 114 -10.99 11.76 -1.91
N ILE A 115 -10.51 10.59 -1.49
CA ILE A 115 -10.63 9.36 -2.29
C ILE A 115 -12.06 8.81 -2.19
N TYR A 116 -12.55 8.58 -0.98
CA TYR A 116 -13.76 7.79 -0.74
C TYR A 116 -15.06 8.61 -0.74
N CYS A 117 -15.04 9.95 -0.65
CA CYS A 117 -16.26 10.76 -0.79
C CYS A 117 -16.94 10.60 -2.15
N ASN A 118 -16.20 10.14 -3.15
CA ASN A 118 -16.67 9.81 -4.50
C ASN A 118 -17.29 8.39 -4.59
N CYS A 119 -17.20 7.59 -3.53
CA CYS A 119 -17.68 6.21 -3.47
C CYS A 119 -19.07 6.10 -2.83
N VAL A 120 -19.83 5.08 -3.20
CA VAL A 120 -21.17 4.82 -2.67
C VAL A 120 -21.09 4.48 -1.18
N ALA A 121 -22.02 5.01 -0.39
CA ALA A 121 -22.22 4.72 1.04
C ALA A 121 -20.99 4.93 1.94
N PHE A 122 -20.02 5.75 1.50
CA PHE A 122 -18.90 6.17 2.33
C PHE A 122 -19.41 6.98 3.53
N PRO A 123 -19.07 6.61 4.77
CA PRO A 123 -19.60 7.25 5.97
C PRO A 123 -18.87 8.56 6.37
N GLY A 124 -17.80 8.92 5.66
CA GLY A 124 -16.86 9.95 6.10
C GLY A 124 -15.74 9.38 6.97
N THR A 125 -14.85 10.27 7.41
CA THR A 125 -13.64 9.92 8.20
C THR A 125 -13.73 10.22 9.70
N ASN A 126 -14.88 10.70 10.19
CA ASN A 126 -15.03 11.15 11.58
C ASN A 126 -15.32 10.03 12.59
N ASP A 127 -15.70 8.83 12.13
CA ASP A 127 -16.03 7.70 13.00
C ASP A 127 -15.31 6.42 12.56
N ILE A 128 -14.42 5.93 13.41
CA ILE A 128 -13.63 4.72 13.17
C ILE A 128 -14.53 3.49 13.02
N ALA A 129 -15.60 3.37 13.80
CA ALA A 129 -16.48 2.20 13.75
C ALA A 129 -17.19 2.12 12.39
N SER A 130 -17.81 3.21 11.96
CA SER A 130 -18.47 3.30 10.65
C SER A 130 -17.51 3.07 9.49
N PHE A 131 -16.28 3.59 9.56
CA PHE A 131 -15.27 3.37 8.53
C PHE A 131 -14.79 1.92 8.48
N LEU A 132 -14.57 1.26 9.63
CA LEU A 132 -14.24 -0.16 9.68
C LEU A 132 -15.38 -1.01 9.10
N ASP A 133 -16.63 -0.74 9.48
CA ASP A 133 -17.80 -1.42 8.94
C ASP A 133 -17.93 -1.21 7.42
N TYR A 134 -17.63 -0.01 6.94
CA TYR A 134 -17.60 0.30 5.52
C TYR A 134 -16.53 -0.52 4.78
N VAL A 135 -15.31 -0.58 5.32
CA VAL A 135 -14.23 -1.36 4.75
C VAL A 135 -14.56 -2.85 4.76
N GLU A 136 -15.15 -3.38 5.82
CA GLU A 136 -15.61 -4.78 5.88
C GLU A 136 -16.65 -5.10 4.81
N ARG A 137 -17.63 -4.20 4.59
CA ARG A 137 -18.63 -4.39 3.52
C ARG A 137 -18.01 -4.39 2.12
N CYS A 138 -16.93 -3.66 1.92
CA CYS A 138 -16.23 -3.59 0.63
C CYS A 138 -15.13 -4.64 0.51
N ARG A 139 -14.82 -5.39 1.58
CA ARG A 139 -13.73 -6.36 1.60
C ARG A 139 -14.13 -7.60 0.82
N PHE A 140 -13.18 -8.15 0.09
CA PHE A 140 -13.28 -9.51 -0.43
C PHE A 140 -12.03 -10.28 -0.05
N ASP A 141 -12.17 -11.59 0.12
CA ASP A 141 -11.04 -12.45 0.48
C ASP A 141 -10.27 -12.83 -0.78
N ALA A 142 -9.01 -12.38 -0.86
CA ALA A 142 -8.13 -12.74 -1.96
C ALA A 142 -7.66 -14.19 -1.77
N THR A 143 -7.87 -15.02 -2.80
CA THR A 143 -7.52 -16.45 -2.77
C THR A 143 -6.02 -16.71 -2.95
N PHE A 144 -5.29 -15.76 -3.51
CA PHE A 144 -3.84 -15.86 -3.74
C PHE A 144 -3.12 -14.61 -3.23
N SER A 145 -2.55 -14.73 -2.03
CA SER A 145 -1.78 -13.68 -1.37
C SER A 145 -0.28 -13.97 -1.51
N PHE A 146 0.51 -13.04 -2.08
CA PHE A 146 1.97 -13.19 -2.23
C PHE A 146 2.74 -12.14 -1.41
N GLY A 147 3.47 -12.59 -0.40
CA GLY A 147 4.42 -11.74 0.34
C GLY A 147 5.79 -11.76 -0.32
N ALA A 148 6.37 -10.60 -0.64
CA ALA A 148 7.72 -10.52 -1.21
C ALA A 148 8.79 -11.08 -0.26
N TYR A 149 8.61 -10.88 1.06
CA TYR A 149 9.45 -11.42 2.12
C TYR A 149 8.56 -12.06 3.21
N PRO A 150 8.03 -13.26 2.96
CA PRO A 150 7.01 -13.85 3.83
C PRO A 150 7.54 -14.09 5.25
N GLN A 151 8.81 -14.49 5.35
CA GLN A 151 9.48 -14.83 6.61
C GLN A 151 10.16 -13.64 7.30
N ALA A 152 10.02 -12.42 6.78
CA ALA A 152 10.62 -11.23 7.38
C ALA A 152 9.55 -10.24 7.82
N ASN A 153 9.72 -9.65 8.99
CA ASN A 153 8.85 -8.58 9.46
C ASN A 153 9.28 -7.21 8.89
N LEU A 154 8.41 -6.21 9.01
CA LEU A 154 8.66 -4.87 8.47
C LEU A 154 9.94 -4.21 9.04
N TYR A 155 10.26 -4.48 10.30
CA TYR A 155 11.48 -3.95 10.93
C TYR A 155 12.72 -4.54 10.27
N GLU A 156 12.75 -5.86 10.03
CA GLU A 156 13.85 -6.55 9.34
C GLU A 156 14.03 -6.05 7.91
N VAL A 157 12.93 -5.88 7.17
CA VAL A 157 12.98 -5.32 5.80
C VAL A 157 13.51 -3.89 5.82
N ARG A 158 13.02 -3.03 6.73
CA ARG A 158 13.51 -1.65 6.86
C ARG A 158 15.00 -1.60 7.25
N ALA A 159 15.42 -2.45 8.18
CA ALA A 159 16.81 -2.57 8.60
C ALA A 159 17.71 -3.02 7.44
N ALA A 160 17.29 -4.04 6.67
CA ALA A 160 18.00 -4.53 5.51
C ALA A 160 18.15 -3.45 4.42
N VAL A 161 17.08 -2.71 4.12
CA VAL A 161 17.12 -1.60 3.14
C VAL A 161 18.06 -0.48 3.61
N ARG A 162 18.01 -0.11 4.90
CA ARG A 162 18.92 0.88 5.48
C ARG A 162 20.38 0.42 5.39
N LEU A 163 20.65 -0.83 5.74
CA LEU A 163 21.97 -1.44 5.65
C LEU A 163 22.49 -1.46 4.21
N GLN A 164 21.65 -1.84 3.25
CA GLN A 164 22.00 -1.84 1.83
C GLN A 164 22.38 -0.44 1.34
N ALA A 165 21.62 0.59 1.73
CA ALA A 165 21.93 1.98 1.38
C ALA A 165 23.26 2.44 1.98
N GLN A 166 23.50 2.16 3.27
CA GLN A 166 24.74 2.50 3.96
C GLN A 166 25.95 1.77 3.36
N PHE A 167 25.80 0.49 3.01
CA PHE A 167 26.86 -0.29 2.36
C PHE A 167 27.15 0.21 0.95
N ARG A 168 26.12 0.60 0.17
CA ARG A 168 26.31 1.21 -1.15
C ARG A 168 27.08 2.52 -1.05
N GLU A 169 26.73 3.39 -0.09
CA GLU A 169 27.45 4.62 0.18
C GLU A 169 28.91 4.37 0.57
N PHE A 170 29.17 3.36 1.41
CA PHE A 170 30.53 2.92 1.74
C PHE A 170 31.27 2.49 0.48
N ALA A 171 30.71 1.58 -0.32
CA ALA A 171 31.35 1.07 -1.53
C ALA A 171 31.65 2.15 -2.58
N LEU A 172 30.84 3.21 -2.66
CA LEU A 172 31.07 4.35 -3.56
C LEU A 172 32.15 5.31 -3.04
N LYS A 173 32.26 5.48 -1.72
CA LYS A 173 33.21 6.42 -1.09
C LYS A 173 34.59 5.81 -0.89
N THR A 174 34.69 4.49 -0.86
CA THR A 174 35.98 3.81 -0.72
C THR A 174 36.67 3.77 -2.09
N PRO A 175 37.81 4.47 -2.27
CA PRO A 175 38.60 4.38 -3.49
C PRO A 175 39.08 2.93 -3.70
N ARG A 176 39.60 2.62 -4.90
CA ARG A 176 40.45 1.43 -5.06
C ARG A 176 41.73 1.61 -4.25
N GLN A 177 41.65 1.31 -2.96
CA GLN A 177 42.74 1.34 -2.00
C GLN A 177 43.43 -0.03 -1.94
N ASP A 178 44.62 -0.05 -1.35
CA ASP A 178 45.31 -1.28 -0.98
C ASP A 178 44.43 -2.17 -0.06
N PRO A 179 44.45 -3.51 -0.19
CA PRO A 179 43.54 -4.41 0.53
C PRO A 179 43.57 -4.27 2.06
N VAL A 180 44.70 -3.87 2.65
CA VAL A 180 44.83 -3.69 4.10
C VAL A 180 43.99 -2.50 4.60
N ALA A 181 44.01 -1.39 3.85
CA ALA A 181 43.21 -0.21 4.18
C ALA A 181 41.71 -0.48 4.02
N LEU A 182 41.32 -1.16 2.92
CA LEU A 182 39.93 -1.55 2.70
C LEU A 182 39.39 -2.46 3.82
N GLN A 183 40.20 -3.39 4.31
CA GLN A 183 39.81 -4.27 5.41
C GLN A 183 39.60 -3.49 6.72
N ALA A 184 40.46 -2.52 7.02
CA ALA A 184 40.33 -1.68 8.21
C ALA A 184 39.05 -0.84 8.16
N ASP A 185 38.80 -0.18 7.03
CA ASP A 185 37.62 0.66 6.81
C ASP A 185 36.32 -0.15 6.87
N PHE A 186 36.31 -1.36 6.29
CA PHE A 186 35.16 -2.25 6.38
C PHE A 186 34.87 -2.71 7.82
N ARG A 187 35.91 -3.03 8.60
CA ARG A 187 35.74 -3.38 10.03
C ARG A 187 35.20 -2.21 10.84
N GLN A 188 35.62 -0.99 10.53
CA GLN A 188 35.11 0.22 11.18
C GLN A 188 33.63 0.45 10.82
N PHE A 189 33.26 0.32 9.54
CA PHE A 189 31.88 0.38 9.07
C PHE A 189 30.98 -0.65 9.79
N MET A 190 31.42 -1.90 9.90
CA MET A 190 30.67 -2.95 10.61
C MET A 190 30.51 -2.67 12.11
N ARG A 191 31.46 -1.95 12.74
CA ARG A 191 31.34 -1.55 14.15
C ARG A 191 30.29 -0.45 14.34
N THR A 192 30.22 0.53 13.44
CA THR A 192 29.19 1.58 13.47
C THR A 192 27.77 1.05 13.24
N LEU A 193 27.63 -0.09 12.55
CA LEU A 193 26.33 -0.74 12.35
C LEU A 193 25.84 -1.50 13.59
N LYS A 194 26.73 -1.98 14.46
CA LYS A 194 26.37 -2.73 15.68
C LYS A 194 25.91 -1.85 16.85
N THR A 195 26.03 -0.54 16.72
CA THR A 195 25.75 0.44 17.79
C THR A 195 24.35 1.06 17.69
N HIS A 196 23.54 0.65 16.72
CA HIS A 196 22.16 1.08 16.47
C HIS A 196 21.23 -0.12 16.34
#